data_AF-A0A962LJ61-F1
#
_entry.id   AF-A0A962LJ61-F1
#
_cell.length_a   1.000
_cell.length_b   1.000
_cell.length_c   1.000
_cell.angle_alpha   90.00
_cell.angle_beta   90.00
_cell.angle_gamma   90.00
#
_symmetry.space_group_name_H-M   'P 1'
#
loop_
_entity.id
_entity.type
_entity.pdbx_description
1 polymer ?
#
loop_
_entity_poly.entity_id
_entity_poly.type
_entity_poly.pdbx_seq_one_letter_code
_entity_poly.pdbx_strand_id
1 'polypeptide(L)'
;MYHGIMSAKVQVSHHIRALPPALKAMQAMGYSAGECLAGTGIEPGDLLEANPAPVLTLDQEFRFHRNLLRLSGDPLLGLRLGQAYSLQTYGLFGYAFMSAPTLRQALNIASNYGPLSFTLFRVAFRESASAGILQFSRLMDIPDDLFTYYVDRDVSAALAGADPDHIAPI
;
A
#
# COMPACT_ATOMS: atom_id res chain seq x y z
N MET A 1 -9.42 -26.86 -28.96
CA MET A 1 -9.50 -27.02 -27.49
C MET A 1 -8.16 -26.65 -26.90
N TYR A 2 -7.98 -25.40 -26.44
CA TYR A 2 -6.82 -25.01 -25.64
C TYR A 2 -7.30 -24.76 -24.22
N HIS A 3 -6.74 -25.55 -23.31
CA HIS A 3 -7.00 -25.55 -21.88
C HIS A 3 -6.79 -24.16 -21.29
N GLY A 4 -7.79 -23.68 -20.57
CA GLY A 4 -7.69 -22.50 -19.72
C GLY A 4 -6.61 -22.71 -18.66
N ILE A 5 -5.59 -21.87 -18.71
CA ILE A 5 -4.67 -21.70 -17.59
C ILE A 5 -5.49 -20.99 -16.51
N MET A 6 -5.96 -21.76 -15.52
CA MET A 6 -6.51 -21.21 -14.29
C MET A 6 -5.48 -20.24 -13.73
N SER A 7 -5.80 -18.95 -13.77
CA SER A 7 -5.02 -17.91 -13.11
C SER A 7 -4.96 -18.27 -11.63
N ALA A 8 -3.81 -18.75 -11.15
CA ALA A 8 -3.56 -18.88 -9.73
C ALA A 8 -3.89 -17.50 -9.10
N LYS A 9 -4.88 -17.46 -8.20
CA LYS A 9 -5.18 -16.24 -7.45
C LYS A 9 -3.89 -15.88 -6.70
N VAL A 10 -3.25 -14.78 -7.08
CA VAL A 10 -2.15 -14.22 -6.31
C VAL A 10 -2.74 -13.88 -4.94
N GLN A 11 -2.39 -14.67 -3.93
CA GLN A 11 -2.85 -14.45 -2.57
C GLN A 11 -1.99 -13.35 -1.97
N VAL A 12 -2.43 -12.10 -2.10
CA VAL A 12 -1.86 -10.98 -1.37
C VAL A 12 -2.35 -11.12 0.08
N SER A 13 -1.50 -11.59 0.97
CA SER A 13 -1.79 -11.57 2.40
C SER A 13 -1.34 -10.22 2.94
N HIS A 14 -2.25 -9.26 3.04
CA HIS A 14 -1.97 -8.09 3.87
C HIS A 14 -1.85 -8.52 5.31
N HIS A 15 -0.75 -8.11 5.90
CA HIS A 15 -0.49 -8.28 7.31
C HIS A 15 -1.01 -7.05 8.05
N ILE A 16 -1.33 -7.18 9.33
CA ILE A 16 -1.75 -6.07 10.20
C ILE A 16 -0.77 -4.87 10.20
N ARG A 17 0.45 -5.06 9.68
CA ARG A 17 1.47 -4.04 9.45
C ARG A 17 1.12 -3.01 8.36
N ALA A 18 0.05 -3.23 7.60
CA ALA A 18 -0.46 -2.26 6.63
C ALA A 18 -1.17 -1.05 7.27
N LEU A 19 -1.67 -1.19 8.52
CA LEU A 19 -2.45 -0.16 9.21
C LEU A 19 -1.60 0.93 9.91
N PRO A 20 -0.47 0.60 10.58
CA PRO A 20 0.30 1.57 11.35
C PRO A 20 0.73 2.86 10.60
N PRO A 21 1.16 2.83 9.33
CA PRO A 21 1.53 4.06 8.63
C PRO A 21 0.38 5.08 8.57
N ALA A 22 -0.80 4.63 8.13
CA ALA A 22 -2.01 5.44 8.07
C ALA A 22 -2.49 5.84 9.48
N LEU A 23 -2.44 4.92 10.44
CA LEU A 23 -2.86 5.21 11.82
C LEU A 23 -2.00 6.31 12.46
N LYS A 24 -0.68 6.22 12.33
CA LYS A 24 0.25 7.23 12.85
C LYS A 24 0.01 8.60 12.23
N ALA A 25 -0.24 8.65 10.92
CA ALA A 25 -0.56 9.89 10.23
C ALA A 25 -1.89 10.48 10.72
N MET A 26 -2.92 9.66 10.97
CA MET A 26 -4.18 10.10 11.57
C MET A 26 -4.01 10.62 13.00
N GLN A 27 -3.18 9.97 13.81
CA GLN A 27 -2.84 10.45 15.14
C GLN A 27 -2.11 11.79 15.11
N ALA A 28 -1.21 12.00 14.15
CA ALA A 28 -0.54 13.28 13.95
C ALA A 28 -1.52 14.39 13.52
N MET A 29 -2.63 14.03 12.88
CA MET A 29 -3.74 14.94 12.56
C MET A 29 -4.72 15.15 13.72
N GLY A 30 -4.49 14.52 14.88
CA GLY A 30 -5.29 14.70 16.11
C GLY A 30 -6.43 13.70 16.30
N TYR A 31 -6.54 12.67 15.46
CA TYR A 31 -7.57 11.63 15.61
C TYR A 31 -7.13 10.52 16.57
N SER A 32 -8.07 9.97 17.35
CA SER A 32 -7.72 8.90 18.28
C SER A 32 -7.58 7.55 17.56
N ALA A 33 -6.70 6.69 18.07
CA ALA A 33 -6.54 5.34 17.53
C ALA A 33 -7.81 4.49 17.68
N GLY A 34 -8.54 4.66 18.78
CA GLY A 34 -9.80 3.95 19.02
C GLY A 34 -10.87 4.29 17.98
N GLU A 35 -11.01 5.57 17.61
CA GLU A 35 -11.93 5.98 16.56
C GLU A 35 -11.53 5.42 15.19
N CYS A 36 -10.23 5.41 14.88
CA CYS A 36 -9.71 4.86 13.63
C CYS A 36 -9.97 3.35 13.53
N LEU A 37 -9.82 2.61 14.64
CA LEU A 37 -9.97 1.16 14.70
C LEU A 37 -11.41 0.70 15.00
N ALA A 38 -12.35 1.63 15.21
CA ALA A 38 -13.71 1.32 15.63
C ALA A 38 -14.40 0.26 14.74
N GLY A 39 -14.84 -0.84 15.37
CA GLY A 39 -15.57 -1.92 14.70
C GLY A 39 -14.72 -2.81 13.78
N THR A 40 -13.40 -2.61 13.70
CA THR A 40 -12.49 -3.49 12.94
C THR A 40 -12.22 -4.82 13.65
N GLY A 41 -12.51 -4.89 14.95
CA GLY A 41 -12.12 -6.02 15.80
C GLY A 41 -10.60 -6.10 16.01
N ILE A 42 -9.89 -5.01 15.74
CA ILE A 42 -8.45 -4.85 15.98
C ILE A 42 -8.28 -3.87 17.14
N GLU A 43 -7.59 -4.30 18.18
CA GLU A 43 -7.21 -3.45 19.29
C GLU A 43 -5.87 -2.77 19.03
N PRO A 44 -5.60 -1.58 19.60
CA PRO A 44 -4.31 -0.91 19.45
C PRO A 44 -3.11 -1.79 19.84
N GLY A 45 -3.31 -2.70 20.80
CA GLY A 45 -2.30 -3.67 21.24
C GLY A 45 -1.93 -4.70 20.16
N ASP A 46 -2.85 -5.06 19.26
CA ASP A 46 -2.58 -6.02 18.18
C ASP A 46 -1.58 -5.47 17.15
N LEU A 47 -1.44 -4.14 17.11
CA LEU A 47 -0.50 -3.43 16.24
C LEU A 47 0.93 -3.41 16.81
N LEU A 48 1.09 -3.73 18.10
CA LEU A 48 2.38 -3.74 18.80
C LEU A 48 2.96 -5.15 18.72
N GLU A 49 3.93 -5.34 17.82
CA GLU A 49 4.78 -6.53 17.62
C GLU A 49 4.26 -7.87 18.21
N ALA A 50 3.06 -8.29 17.80
CA ALA A 50 2.62 -9.66 18.02
C ALA A 50 3.43 -10.58 17.10
N ASN A 51 4.03 -11.64 17.66
CA ASN A 51 4.67 -12.70 16.88
C ASN A 51 4.06 -14.07 17.28
N PRO A 52 3.35 -14.77 16.36
CA PRO A 52 3.00 -14.32 15.02
C PRO A 52 1.92 -13.23 15.07
N ALA A 53 2.03 -12.23 14.20
CA ALA A 53 1.02 -11.19 14.16
C ALA A 53 -0.24 -11.70 13.45
N PRO A 54 -1.43 -11.24 13.88
CA PRO A 54 -2.69 -11.70 13.33
C PRO A 54 -2.79 -11.37 11.84
N VAL A 55 -3.42 -12.28 11.09
CA VAL A 55 -3.77 -12.06 9.69
C VAL A 55 -4.85 -10.99 9.63
N LEU A 56 -4.60 -9.94 8.85
CA LEU A 56 -5.57 -8.88 8.59
C LEU A 56 -6.49 -9.33 7.45
N THR A 57 -7.81 -9.33 7.67
CA THR A 57 -8.75 -9.55 6.57
C THR A 57 -8.99 -8.27 5.79
N LEU A 58 -9.35 -8.39 4.51
CA LEU A 58 -9.69 -7.22 3.69
C LEU A 58 -10.88 -6.44 4.26
N ASP A 59 -11.87 -7.11 4.85
CA ASP A 59 -13.01 -6.42 5.46
C ASP A 59 -12.59 -5.57 6.66
N GLN A 60 -11.62 -6.02 7.44
CA GLN A 60 -11.05 -5.24 8.55
C GLN A 60 -10.28 -4.03 8.01
N GLU A 61 -9.46 -4.22 6.97
CA GLU A 61 -8.70 -3.15 6.33
C GLU A 61 -9.63 -2.10 5.69
N PHE A 62 -10.63 -2.54 4.95
CA PHE A 62 -11.63 -1.66 4.34
C PHE A 62 -12.41 -0.89 5.38
N ARG A 63 -12.81 -1.53 6.48
CA ARG A 63 -13.47 -0.83 7.58
C ARG A 63 -12.56 0.21 8.22
N PHE A 64 -11.29 -0.13 8.46
CA PHE A 64 -10.31 0.83 8.98
C PHE A 64 -10.21 2.06 8.08
N HIS A 65 -10.01 1.89 6.77
CA HIS A 65 -9.89 3.02 5.86
C HIS A 65 -11.20 3.81 5.67
N ARG A 66 -12.37 3.15 5.74
CA ARG A 66 -13.67 3.86 5.82
C ARG A 66 -13.77 4.74 7.05
N ASN A 67 -13.31 4.26 8.21
CA ASN A 67 -13.28 5.07 9.42
C ASN A 67 -12.40 6.30 9.23
N LEU A 68 -11.21 6.15 8.62
CA LEU A 68 -10.32 7.28 8.39
C LEU A 68 -10.96 8.36 7.52
N LEU A 69 -11.57 7.95 6.39
CA LEU A 69 -12.29 8.86 5.49
C LEU A 69 -13.45 9.57 6.19
N ARG A 70 -14.24 8.83 6.97
CA ARG A 70 -15.37 9.39 7.72
C ARG A 70 -14.92 10.39 8.79
N LEU A 71 -13.84 10.08 9.50
CA LEU A 71 -13.30 10.93 10.56
C LEU A 71 -12.66 12.20 10.01
N SER A 72 -11.92 12.09 8.91
CA SER A 72 -11.27 13.24 8.29
C SER A 72 -12.26 14.16 7.57
N GLY A 73 -13.28 13.58 6.93
CA GLY A 73 -14.12 14.29 5.97
C GLY A 73 -13.35 14.79 4.74
N ASP A 74 -12.09 14.37 4.57
CA ASP A 74 -11.20 14.80 3.50
C ASP A 74 -11.23 13.78 2.35
N PRO A 75 -11.81 14.12 1.18
CA PRO A 75 -11.81 13.22 0.02
C PRO A 75 -10.40 12.98 -0.54
N LEU A 76 -9.42 13.85 -0.24
CA LEU A 76 -8.03 13.74 -0.68
C LEU A 76 -7.15 13.00 0.34
N LEU A 77 -7.74 12.38 1.36
CA LEU A 77 -7.01 11.69 2.42
C LEU A 77 -6.04 10.63 1.88
N GLY A 78 -6.40 9.92 0.81
CA GLY A 78 -5.53 8.93 0.19
C GLY A 78 -4.18 9.52 -0.23
N LEU A 79 -4.19 10.68 -0.89
CA LEU A 79 -2.97 11.38 -1.32
C LEU A 79 -2.09 11.76 -0.14
N ARG A 80 -2.68 12.23 0.96
CA ARG A 80 -1.95 12.60 2.18
C ARG A 80 -1.35 11.38 2.87
N LEU A 81 -2.16 10.33 3.05
CA LEU A 81 -1.73 9.13 3.76
C LEU A 81 -0.73 8.31 2.96
N GLY A 82 -0.77 8.34 1.63
CA GLY A 82 0.21 7.68 0.76
C GLY A 82 1.65 8.09 1.07
N GLN A 83 1.90 9.33 1.46
CA GLN A 83 3.23 9.83 1.85
C GLN A 83 3.76 9.19 3.14
N ALA A 84 2.87 8.67 4.00
CA ALA A 84 3.27 7.97 5.22
C ALA A 84 3.74 6.52 4.96
N TYR A 85 3.45 5.97 3.78
CA TYR A 85 3.86 4.63 3.37
C TYR A 85 5.28 4.66 2.80
N SER A 86 6.26 4.83 3.69
CA SER A 86 7.66 4.86 3.30
C SER A 86 8.21 3.47 2.97
N LEU A 87 9.25 3.40 2.13
CA LEU A 87 9.88 2.14 1.73
C LEU A 87 10.31 1.29 2.93
N GLN A 88 10.76 1.91 4.02
CA GLN A 88 11.19 1.20 5.24
C GLN A 88 10.06 0.38 5.88
N THR A 89 8.79 0.74 5.64
CA THR A 89 7.64 0.01 6.20
C THR A 89 7.32 -1.29 5.45
N TYR A 90 7.86 -1.47 4.24
CA TYR A 90 7.62 -2.66 3.41
C TYR A 90 8.59 -3.82 3.67
N GLY A 91 9.45 -3.73 4.69
CA GLY A 91 10.40 -4.79 5.05
C GLY A 91 11.36 -5.13 3.91
N LEU A 92 11.49 -6.41 3.58
CA LEU A 92 12.44 -6.90 2.55
C LEU A 92 12.20 -6.26 1.18
N PHE A 93 10.93 -6.03 0.80
CA PHE A 93 10.58 -5.37 -0.45
C PHE A 93 11.19 -3.96 -0.51
N GLY A 94 10.97 -3.18 0.56
CA GLY A 94 11.50 -1.84 0.68
C GLY A 94 13.03 -1.81 0.66
N TYR A 95 13.67 -2.72 1.37
CA TYR A 95 15.14 -2.84 1.37
C TYR A 95 15.68 -3.15 -0.03
N ALA A 96 15.07 -4.11 -0.75
CA ALA A 96 15.48 -4.43 -2.11
C ALA A 96 15.32 -3.24 -3.06
N PHE A 97 14.21 -2.51 -2.94
CA PHE A 97 13.94 -1.31 -3.73
C PHE A 97 14.98 -0.20 -3.48
N MET A 98 15.26 0.11 -2.21
CA MET A 98 16.25 1.13 -1.80
C MET A 98 17.70 0.73 -2.16
N SER A 99 17.99 -0.57 -2.21
CA SER A 99 19.32 -1.08 -2.55
C SER A 99 19.57 -1.18 -4.06
N ALA A 100 18.56 -0.89 -4.88
CA ALA A 100 18.70 -0.92 -6.32
C ALA A 100 19.64 0.21 -6.79
N PRO A 101 20.59 -0.08 -7.69
CA PRO A 101 21.58 0.91 -8.10
C PRO A 101 21.02 2.02 -9.01
N THR A 102 19.81 1.84 -9.56
CA THR A 102 19.12 2.86 -10.35
C THR A 102 17.62 2.78 -10.12
N LEU A 103 16.90 3.90 -10.35
CA LEU A 103 15.44 3.92 -10.30
C LEU A 103 14.80 2.92 -11.27
N ARG A 104 15.37 2.71 -12.47
CA ARG A 104 14.89 1.67 -13.39
C ARG A 104 14.89 0.29 -12.73
N GLN A 105 15.95 -0.07 -12.02
CA GLN A 105 16.05 -1.36 -11.33
C GLN A 105 15.09 -1.44 -10.14
N ALA A 106 14.93 -0.34 -9.39
CA ALA A 106 13.95 -0.24 -8.32
C ALA A 106 12.51 -0.46 -8.84
N LEU A 107 12.13 0.18 -9.94
CA LEU A 107 10.80 0.03 -10.55
C LEU A 107 10.56 -1.38 -11.11
N ASN A 108 11.61 -2.06 -11.60
CA ASN A 108 11.52 -3.48 -11.94
C ASN A 108 11.29 -4.37 -10.71
N ILE A 109 11.90 -4.06 -9.56
CA ILE A 109 11.61 -4.74 -8.28
C ILE A 109 10.14 -4.51 -7.89
N ALA A 110 9.63 -3.28 -7.98
CA ALA A 110 8.22 -2.98 -7.74
C ALA A 110 7.27 -3.76 -8.65
N SER A 111 7.61 -3.90 -9.93
CA SER A 111 6.81 -4.67 -10.89
C SER A 111 6.79 -6.17 -10.59
N ASN A 112 7.91 -6.74 -10.13
CA ASN A 112 8.04 -8.19 -9.89
C ASN A 112 7.56 -8.61 -8.51
N TYR A 113 7.70 -7.73 -7.52
CA TYR A 113 7.48 -8.03 -6.11
C TYR A 113 6.49 -7.08 -5.43
N GLY A 114 5.74 -6.27 -6.19
CA GLY A 114 4.69 -5.38 -5.69
C GLY A 114 3.71 -6.02 -4.69
N PRO A 115 3.28 -7.29 -4.87
CA PRO A 115 2.46 -8.00 -3.88
C PRO A 115 3.06 -8.16 -2.48
N LEU A 116 4.37 -7.90 -2.29
CA LEU A 116 5.02 -7.87 -0.97
C LEU A 116 4.84 -6.53 -0.24
N SER A 117 4.29 -5.51 -0.90
CA SER A 117 3.89 -4.25 -0.28
C SER A 117 2.46 -4.34 0.31
N PHE A 118 1.81 -3.20 0.55
CA PHE A 118 0.42 -3.12 1.03
C PHE A 118 -0.57 -2.72 -0.08
N THR A 119 -0.17 -2.89 -1.34
CA THR A 119 -0.99 -2.51 -2.51
C THR A 119 -2.10 -3.52 -2.80
N LEU A 120 -3.28 -3.02 -3.14
CA LEU A 120 -4.38 -3.81 -3.70
C LEU A 120 -4.39 -3.81 -5.24
N PHE A 121 -3.32 -3.28 -5.84
CA PHE A 121 -3.13 -3.21 -7.28
C PHE A 121 -1.95 -4.06 -7.72
N ARG A 122 -2.04 -4.55 -8.96
CA ARG A 122 -0.89 -5.07 -9.67
C ARG A 122 -0.12 -3.89 -10.23
N VAL A 123 1.14 -3.79 -9.82
CA VAL A 123 2.10 -2.82 -10.31
C VAL A 123 2.84 -3.43 -11.51
N ALA A 124 2.90 -2.68 -12.60
CA ALA A 124 3.67 -3.05 -13.79
C ALA A 124 4.56 -1.89 -14.20
N PHE A 125 5.83 -2.16 -14.46
CA PHE A 125 6.74 -1.16 -15.03
C PHE A 125 6.93 -1.42 -16.52
N ARG A 126 6.77 -0.39 -17.33
CA ARG A 126 6.96 -0.42 -18.78
C ARG A 126 7.89 0.71 -19.18
N GLU A 127 8.73 0.46 -20.17
CA GLU A 127 9.58 1.47 -20.77
C GLU A 127 9.08 1.78 -22.19
N SER A 128 9.12 3.06 -22.53
CA SER A 128 8.94 3.58 -23.88
C SER A 128 10.21 4.33 -24.30
N ALA A 129 10.26 4.80 -25.55
CA ALA A 129 11.42 5.54 -26.04
C ALA A 129 11.69 6.84 -25.25
N SER A 130 10.69 7.43 -24.60
CA SER A 130 10.79 8.74 -23.94
C SER A 130 10.40 8.75 -22.46
N ALA A 131 9.89 7.65 -21.91
CA ALA A 131 9.39 7.60 -20.54
C ALA A 131 9.38 6.18 -19.96
N GLY A 132 9.59 6.10 -18.64
CA GLY A 132 9.16 4.97 -17.82
C GLY A 132 7.71 5.17 -17.37
N ILE A 133 6.91 4.12 -17.43
CA ILE A 133 5.49 4.12 -17.08
C ILE A 133 5.27 3.10 -15.97
N LEU A 134 4.87 3.58 -14.80
CA LEU A 134 4.39 2.73 -13.71
C LEU A 134 2.87 2.63 -13.80
N GLN A 135 2.38 1.43 -14.12
CA GLN A 135 0.97 1.15 -14.33
C GLN A 135 0.40 0.39 -13.14
N PHE A 136 -0.74 0.85 -12.64
CA PHE A 136 -1.52 0.18 -11.60
C PHE A 136 -2.78 -0.41 -12.23
N SER A 137 -3.07 -1.66 -11.92
CA SER A 137 -4.28 -2.36 -12.36
C SER A 137 -4.90 -3.12 -11.20
N ARG A 138 -6.22 -3.26 -11.17
CA ARG A 138 -6.91 -3.91 -10.05
C ARG A 138 -6.39 -5.34 -9.85
N LEU A 139 -5.92 -5.65 -8.64
CA LEU A 139 -5.50 -7.00 -8.26
C LEU A 139 -6.55 -7.67 -7.37
N MET A 140 -7.17 -6.90 -6.48
CA MET A 140 -8.23 -7.33 -5.57
C MET A 140 -9.53 -6.57 -5.81
N ASP A 141 -10.65 -7.13 -5.39
CA ASP A 141 -11.92 -6.42 -5.38
C ASP A 141 -11.90 -5.35 -4.29
N ILE A 142 -11.94 -4.09 -4.72
CA ILE A 142 -11.95 -2.90 -3.86
C ILE A 142 -13.35 -2.30 -3.98
N PRO A 143 -14.08 -2.11 -2.88
CA PRO A 143 -15.37 -1.44 -2.87
C PRO A 143 -15.32 -0.05 -3.52
N ASP A 144 -16.39 0.34 -4.21
CA ASP A 144 -16.44 1.61 -4.96
C ASP A 144 -16.20 2.84 -4.07
N ASP A 145 -16.68 2.80 -2.83
CA ASP A 145 -16.50 3.88 -1.86
C ASP A 145 -15.04 4.06 -1.40
N LEU A 146 -14.19 3.07 -1.63
CA LEU A 146 -12.77 3.08 -1.27
C LEU A 146 -11.84 3.14 -2.48
N PHE A 147 -12.36 2.95 -3.69
CA PHE A 147 -11.52 2.79 -4.88
C PHE A 147 -10.61 3.99 -5.09
N THR A 148 -11.15 5.21 -5.11
CA THR A 148 -10.37 6.44 -5.28
C THR A 148 -9.35 6.62 -4.17
N TYR A 149 -9.73 6.34 -2.92
CA TYR A 149 -8.81 6.43 -1.77
C TYR A 149 -7.57 5.53 -1.96
N TYR A 150 -7.76 4.28 -2.37
CA TYR A 150 -6.66 3.35 -2.59
C TYR A 150 -5.80 3.73 -3.80
N VAL A 151 -6.41 4.21 -4.88
CA VAL A 151 -5.67 4.74 -6.04
C VAL A 151 -4.77 5.89 -5.61
N ASP A 152 -5.34 6.88 -4.91
CA ASP A 152 -4.63 8.07 -4.45
C ASP A 152 -3.48 7.70 -3.50
N ARG A 153 -3.73 6.79 -2.57
CA ARG A 153 -2.72 6.31 -1.61
C ARG A 153 -1.55 5.65 -2.30
N ASP A 154 -1.82 4.73 -3.21
CA ASP A 154 -0.76 3.93 -3.85
C ASP A 154 0.04 4.75 -4.88
N VAL A 155 -0.61 5.66 -5.62
CA VAL A 155 0.09 6.60 -6.50
C VAL A 155 0.96 7.56 -5.69
N SER A 156 0.44 8.11 -4.59
CA SER A 156 1.20 9.01 -3.72
C SER A 156 2.40 8.31 -3.07
N ALA A 157 2.22 7.06 -2.59
CA ALA A 157 3.32 6.25 -2.05
C ALA A 157 4.39 5.94 -3.11
N ALA A 158 3.98 5.63 -4.35
CA ALA A 158 4.89 5.37 -5.45
C ALA A 158 5.70 6.63 -5.83
N LEU A 159 5.07 7.80 -5.83
CA LEU A 159 5.76 9.09 -6.07
C LEU A 159 6.77 9.38 -4.96
N ALA A 160 6.40 9.18 -3.69
CA ALA A 160 7.30 9.36 -2.56
C ALA A 160 8.50 8.40 -2.60
N GLY A 161 8.27 7.14 -3.00
CA GLY A 161 9.34 6.14 -3.12
C GLY A 161 10.26 6.36 -4.33
N ALA A 162 9.76 6.98 -5.40
CA ALA A 162 10.54 7.30 -6.61
C ALA A 162 11.27 8.65 -6.53
N ASP A 163 11.17 9.35 -5.40
CA ASP A 163 11.88 10.61 -5.18
C ASP A 163 13.40 10.39 -5.28
N PRO A 164 14.12 11.15 -6.13
CA PRO A 164 15.55 11.00 -6.35
C PRO A 164 16.41 11.25 -5.10
N ASP A 165 15.89 11.93 -4.07
CA ASP A 165 16.60 12.05 -2.78
C ASP A 165 16.71 10.69 -2.05
N HIS A 166 15.90 9.70 -2.46
CA HIS A 166 15.90 8.34 -1.91
C HIS A 166 16.59 7.30 -2.81
N ILE A 167 16.87 7.59 -4.09
CA ILE A 167 17.42 6.64 -5.08
C ILE A 167 18.39 7.32 -6.05
N ALA A 168 19.53 6.68 -6.31
CA ALA A 168 20.51 7.13 -7.30
C ALA A 168 19.88 7.39 -8.70
N PRO A 169 20.33 8.43 -9.44
CA PRO A 169 19.71 8.86 -10.70
C PRO A 169 19.70 7.76 -11.78
N ILE A 170 18.77 7.90 -12.74
CA ILE A 170 18.52 6.98 -13.88
C ILE A 170 19.74 6.88 -14.81
#